data_AF-A0A9D2TRM9-F1
#
_entry.id   AF-A0A9D2TRM9-F1
#
_cell.length_a   1.000
_cell.length_b   1.000
_cell.length_c   1.000
_cell.angle_alpha   90.00
_cell.angle_beta   90.00
_cell.angle_gamma   90.00
#
_symmetry.space_group_name_H-M   'P 1'
#
loop_
_entity.id
_entity.type
_entity.pdbx_description
1 polymer ?
#
loop_
_entity_poly.entity_id
_entity_poly.type
_entity_poly.pdbx_seq_one_letter_code
_entity_poly.pdbx_strand_id
1 'polypeptide(L)'
;MAYQIFEMADGQRVALYAQGNSIFSCLLPFMRGMTPAEVKADYLAHLSAAVFRDTVCYVYENLEHKVVIDTLGASPARILLSDGTGGYGFENLQLVVRENGLYLFYQVRRKGEKAGLYVCMPYRENVWGTVFEGEDGSWQVELLAAEGQTQLLCLDRRGGRLRLYDWQQDAEFVQRRFMEEAAHEKQVEALKASWQEEKALLESGKEELQAEAMAKLGEFQQEKEERMIQCRKEYESRVERLRTEYEGKLSQCREGYEAQLERAKQQYNELAQTAVKLQQIGRKWRDKYFGRSEEKENV
;
A
#
# COMPACT_ATOMS: atom_id res chain seq x y z
N MET A 1 -5.07 -39.76 -3.14
CA MET A 1 -5.83 -41.01 -2.92
C MET A 1 -6.73 -40.80 -1.73
N ALA A 2 -8.04 -40.69 -1.97
CA ALA A 2 -9.03 -40.71 -0.91
C ALA A 2 -9.55 -42.15 -0.80
N TYR A 3 -9.35 -42.78 0.34
CA TYR A 3 -10.02 -44.03 0.69
C TYR A 3 -11.04 -43.71 1.78
N GLN A 4 -12.20 -44.34 1.72
CA GLN A 4 -13.25 -44.17 2.73
C GLN A 4 -13.47 -45.53 3.40
N ILE A 5 -13.44 -45.55 4.73
CA ILE A 5 -13.65 -46.76 5.52
C ILE A 5 -15.03 -46.68 6.15
N PHE A 6 -15.81 -47.73 5.95
CA PHE A 6 -17.17 -47.87 6.45
C PHE A 6 -17.26 -49.05 7.38
N GLU A 7 -18.04 -48.91 8.45
CA GLU A 7 -18.38 -50.00 9.36
C GLU A 7 -19.81 -50.46 9.03
N MET A 8 -19.94 -51.75 8.74
CA MET A 8 -21.20 -52.41 8.39
C MET A 8 -21.94 -52.87 9.66
N ALA A 9 -23.24 -53.12 9.54
CA ALA A 9 -24.08 -53.55 10.66
C ALA A 9 -23.67 -54.89 11.29
N ASP A 10 -22.96 -55.73 10.55
CA ASP A 10 -22.39 -57.01 10.99
C ASP A 10 -21.03 -56.87 11.70
N GLY A 11 -20.55 -55.64 11.90
CA GLY A 11 -19.26 -55.33 12.51
C GLY A 11 -18.06 -55.49 11.56
N GLN A 12 -18.29 -55.84 10.29
CA GLN A 12 -17.24 -55.86 9.27
C GLN A 12 -16.93 -54.43 8.81
N ARG A 13 -15.65 -54.17 8.52
CA ARG A 13 -15.22 -52.89 7.96
C ARG A 13 -14.90 -53.05 6.49
N VAL A 14 -15.37 -52.13 5.67
CA VAL A 14 -15.13 -52.10 4.22
C VAL A 14 -14.43 -50.82 3.85
N ALA A 15 -13.29 -50.92 3.17
CA ALA A 15 -12.62 -49.80 2.55
C ALA A 15 -13.00 -49.72 1.07
N LEU A 16 -13.45 -48.54 0.64
CA LEU A 16 -13.67 -48.19 -0.77
C LEU A 16 -12.62 -47.18 -1.21
N TYR A 17 -12.02 -47.43 -2.36
CA TYR A 17 -11.08 -46.49 -2.97
C TYR A 17 -11.10 -46.61 -4.50
N ALA A 18 -10.77 -45.51 -5.18
CA ALA A 18 -10.57 -45.51 -6.62
C ALA A 18 -9.08 -45.52 -6.97
N GLN A 19 -8.71 -46.32 -7.97
CA GLN A 19 -7.36 -46.35 -8.53
C GLN A 19 -7.44 -46.51 -10.05
N GLY A 20 -6.87 -45.54 -10.78
CA GLY A 20 -7.02 -45.48 -12.24
C GLY A 20 -8.49 -45.29 -12.61
N ASN A 21 -8.99 -46.11 -13.53
CA ASN A 21 -10.38 -46.09 -13.97
C ASN A 21 -11.25 -47.12 -13.22
N SER A 22 -10.76 -47.66 -12.11
CA SER A 22 -11.46 -48.71 -11.37
C SER A 22 -11.73 -48.33 -9.92
N ILE A 23 -12.87 -48.77 -9.40
CA ILE A 23 -13.24 -48.68 -7.98
C ILE A 23 -13.01 -50.05 -7.36
N PHE A 24 -12.31 -50.08 -6.24
CA PHE A 24 -12.01 -51.29 -5.49
C PHE A 24 -12.68 -51.26 -4.12
N SER A 25 -13.12 -52.43 -3.69
CA SER A 25 -13.59 -52.69 -2.33
C SER A 25 -12.66 -53.68 -1.62
N CYS A 26 -12.46 -53.46 -0.32
CA CYS A 26 -11.57 -54.27 0.49
C CYS A 26 -12.19 -54.50 1.87
N LEU A 27 -12.32 -55.76 2.27
CA LEU A 27 -12.74 -56.12 3.63
C LEU A 27 -11.58 -55.95 4.61
N LEU A 28 -11.88 -55.45 5.80
CA LEU A 28 -10.94 -55.23 6.90
C LEU A 28 -11.32 -56.11 8.11
N PRO A 29 -10.34 -56.71 8.81
CA PRO A 29 -8.90 -56.55 8.62
C PRO A 29 -8.37 -57.26 7.37
N PHE A 30 -7.40 -56.63 6.71
CA PHE A 30 -6.80 -57.18 5.49
C PHE A 30 -5.86 -58.34 5.84
N MET A 31 -6.24 -59.55 5.45
CA MET A 31 -5.42 -60.75 5.69
C MET A 31 -4.40 -60.93 4.57
N ARG A 32 -3.24 -61.53 4.90
CA ARG A 32 -2.17 -61.79 3.94
C ARG A 32 -2.69 -62.68 2.81
N GLY A 33 -2.62 -62.17 1.58
CA GLY A 33 -3.08 -62.87 0.36
C GLY A 33 -4.48 -62.49 -0.11
N MET A 34 -5.20 -61.63 0.61
CA MET A 34 -6.43 -61.04 0.10
C MET A 34 -6.10 -60.05 -1.01
N THR A 35 -6.91 -60.04 -2.07
CA THR A 35 -6.86 -59.04 -3.13
C THR A 35 -8.11 -58.17 -3.06
N PRO A 36 -7.99 -56.85 -3.21
CA PRO A 36 -9.15 -55.96 -3.35
C PRO A 36 -10.05 -56.43 -4.50
N ALA A 37 -11.36 -56.46 -4.27
CA ALA A 37 -12.32 -56.80 -5.29
C ALA A 37 -12.59 -55.57 -6.16
N GLU A 38 -12.41 -55.70 -7.47
CA GLU A 38 -12.82 -54.67 -8.42
C GLU A 38 -14.35 -54.63 -8.49
N VAL A 39 -14.91 -53.48 -8.16
CA VAL A 39 -16.36 -53.24 -8.11
C VAL A 39 -16.84 -52.67 -9.44
N LYS A 40 -16.08 -51.73 -10.00
CA LYS A 40 -16.34 -51.06 -11.29
C LYS A 40 -15.05 -50.73 -12.01
N ALA A 41 -15.10 -50.68 -13.34
CA ALA A 41 -13.96 -50.41 -14.22
C ALA A 41 -14.18 -49.19 -15.15
N ASP A 42 -15.25 -48.42 -14.92
CA ASP A 42 -15.65 -47.25 -15.71
C ASP A 42 -15.55 -45.94 -14.94
N TYR A 43 -14.74 -45.89 -13.88
CA TYR A 43 -14.58 -44.71 -13.04
C TYR A 43 -13.78 -43.60 -13.73
N LEU A 44 -14.26 -42.37 -13.61
CA LEU A 44 -13.57 -41.16 -14.05
C LEU A 44 -13.17 -40.28 -12.86
N ALA A 45 -14.12 -39.82 -12.06
CA ALA A 45 -13.88 -38.84 -11.01
C ALA A 45 -14.96 -38.83 -9.89
N HIS A 46 -14.68 -38.05 -8.84
CA HIS A 46 -15.64 -37.66 -7.80
C HIS A 46 -16.30 -38.82 -7.03
N LEU A 47 -15.51 -39.83 -6.61
CA LEU A 47 -16.01 -40.91 -5.75
C LEU A 47 -16.46 -40.38 -4.38
N SER A 48 -17.72 -40.68 -4.02
CA SER A 48 -18.28 -40.45 -2.69
C SER A 48 -19.08 -41.67 -2.25
N ALA A 49 -19.00 -42.06 -0.98
CA ALA A 49 -19.75 -43.20 -0.45
C ALA A 49 -20.32 -42.92 0.94
N ALA A 50 -21.45 -43.55 1.24
CA ALA A 50 -22.16 -43.45 2.51
C ALA A 50 -22.88 -44.77 2.85
N VAL A 51 -23.05 -45.07 4.14
CA VAL A 51 -23.80 -46.25 4.59
C VAL A 51 -25.28 -45.91 4.68
N PHE A 52 -26.12 -46.62 3.92
CA PHE A 52 -27.57 -46.45 3.92
C PHE A 52 -28.26 -47.81 4.01
N ARG A 53 -29.16 -47.96 5.00
CA ARG A 53 -29.93 -49.21 5.26
C ARG A 53 -29.04 -50.47 5.23
N ASP A 54 -27.95 -50.43 6.01
CA ASP A 54 -26.98 -51.52 6.16
C ASP A 54 -26.20 -51.91 4.89
N THR A 55 -26.26 -51.08 3.85
CA THR A 55 -25.48 -51.25 2.61
C THR A 55 -24.65 -50.01 2.33
N VAL A 56 -23.45 -50.18 1.76
CA VAL A 56 -22.63 -49.05 1.33
C VAL A 56 -23.10 -48.61 -0.04
N CYS A 57 -23.66 -47.41 -0.13
CA CYS A 57 -23.97 -46.75 -1.40
C CYS A 57 -22.78 -45.89 -1.81
N TYR A 58 -22.39 -45.93 -3.07
CA TYR A 58 -21.37 -45.06 -3.62
C TYR A 58 -21.84 -44.42 -4.91
N VAL A 59 -21.39 -43.19 -5.12
CA VAL A 59 -21.64 -42.38 -6.31
C VAL A 59 -20.30 -42.03 -6.94
N TYR A 60 -20.27 -42.08 -8.26
CA TYR A 60 -19.11 -41.69 -9.05
C TYR A 60 -19.53 -41.13 -10.41
N GLU A 61 -18.63 -40.37 -11.02
CA GLU A 61 -18.71 -40.00 -12.43
C GLU A 61 -18.04 -41.09 -13.27
N ASN A 62 -18.74 -41.59 -14.29
CA ASN A 62 -18.20 -42.59 -15.21
C ASN A 62 -17.47 -41.96 -16.41
N LEU A 63 -16.82 -42.80 -17.23
CA LEU A 63 -16.13 -42.38 -18.46
C LEU A 63 -17.04 -41.73 -19.52
N GLU A 64 -18.37 -41.89 -19.39
CA GLU A 64 -19.37 -41.25 -20.26
C GLU A 64 -19.88 -39.92 -19.68
N HIS A 65 -19.27 -39.38 -18.62
CA HIS A 65 -19.70 -38.18 -17.90
C HIS A 65 -21.13 -38.28 -17.32
N LYS A 66 -21.49 -39.48 -16.85
CA LYS A 66 -22.75 -39.75 -16.17
C LYS A 66 -22.48 -39.99 -14.68
N VAL A 67 -23.35 -39.44 -13.85
CA VAL A 67 -23.32 -39.68 -12.40
C VAL A 67 -24.10 -40.95 -12.12
N VAL A 68 -23.38 -41.98 -11.68
CA VAL A 68 -23.92 -43.31 -11.38
C VAL A 68 -23.94 -43.50 -9.87
N ILE A 69 -25.08 -43.97 -9.35
CA ILE A 69 -25.17 -44.51 -7.98
C ILE A 69 -25.23 -46.03 -8.04
N ASP A 70 -24.45 -46.67 -7.19
CA ASP A 70 -24.48 -48.11 -7.02
C ASP A 70 -24.30 -48.47 -5.55
N THR A 71 -24.60 -49.72 -5.21
CA THR A 71 -24.47 -50.26 -3.85
C THR A 71 -23.50 -51.41 -3.85
N LEU A 72 -22.71 -51.54 -2.78
CA LEU A 72 -21.95 -52.75 -2.52
C LEU A 72 -22.93 -53.88 -2.17
N GLY A 73 -23.43 -54.56 -3.20
CA GLY A 73 -24.47 -55.59 -3.14
C GLY A 73 -25.07 -55.89 -4.52
N ALA A 74 -26.10 -56.73 -4.57
CA ALA A 74 -26.71 -57.19 -5.83
C ALA A 74 -27.74 -56.21 -6.46
N SER A 75 -27.79 -54.95 -6.01
CA SER A 75 -28.72 -53.98 -6.61
C SER A 75 -28.19 -53.46 -7.94
N PRO A 76 -29.05 -53.21 -8.93
CA PRO A 76 -28.60 -52.66 -10.20
C PRO A 76 -28.15 -51.19 -10.01
N ALA A 77 -26.99 -50.86 -10.60
CA ALA A 77 -26.53 -49.49 -10.73
C ALA A 77 -27.59 -48.62 -11.41
N ARG A 78 -27.79 -47.40 -10.90
CA ARG A 78 -28.73 -46.42 -11.47
C ARG A 78 -27.98 -45.20 -11.95
N ILE A 79 -28.33 -44.72 -13.13
CA ILE A 79 -27.84 -43.45 -13.66
C ILE A 79 -28.74 -42.36 -13.11
N LEU A 80 -28.18 -41.41 -12.36
CA LEU A 80 -28.92 -40.31 -11.76
C LEU A 80 -28.93 -39.07 -12.64
N LEU A 81 -27.75 -38.72 -13.16
CA LEU A 81 -27.57 -37.54 -14.00
C LEU A 81 -26.79 -37.96 -15.24
N SER A 82 -27.25 -37.51 -16.39
CA SER A 82 -26.53 -37.64 -17.65
C SER A 82 -26.28 -36.25 -18.17
N ASP A 83 -25.06 -35.99 -18.63
CA ASP A 83 -24.80 -34.82 -19.44
C ASP A 83 -25.74 -34.85 -20.65
N GLY A 84 -26.58 -33.81 -20.76
CA GLY A 84 -27.12 -33.43 -22.06
C GLY A 84 -25.98 -33.04 -22.99
N THR A 85 -26.24 -32.97 -24.28
CA THR A 85 -25.32 -32.65 -25.40
C THR A 85 -24.65 -31.25 -25.34
N GLY A 86 -24.29 -30.74 -24.16
CA GLY A 86 -23.83 -29.37 -23.90
C GLY A 86 -22.59 -29.23 -23.01
N GLY A 87 -21.89 -30.31 -22.65
CA GLY A 87 -20.60 -30.23 -21.93
C GLY A 87 -20.72 -29.62 -20.53
N TYR A 88 -21.63 -30.17 -19.73
CA TYR A 88 -21.67 -29.91 -18.29
C TYR A 88 -20.47 -30.60 -17.62
N GLY A 89 -19.98 -30.04 -16.51
CA GLY A 89 -19.08 -30.74 -15.62
C GLY A 89 -19.77 -30.89 -14.27
N PHE A 90 -19.95 -32.12 -13.80
CA PHE A 90 -20.36 -32.38 -12.43
C PHE A 90 -19.11 -32.32 -11.53
N GLU A 91 -19.14 -31.45 -10.53
CA GLU A 91 -18.05 -31.32 -9.55
C GLU A 91 -18.59 -31.61 -8.14
N ASN A 92 -17.70 -32.03 -7.24
CA ASN A 92 -17.98 -32.14 -5.80
C ASN A 92 -19.21 -33.01 -5.45
N LEU A 93 -19.27 -34.24 -5.99
CA LEU A 93 -20.30 -35.22 -5.60
C LEU A 93 -20.13 -35.62 -4.14
N GLN A 94 -21.20 -35.48 -3.35
CA GLN A 94 -21.19 -35.84 -1.94
C GLN A 94 -22.49 -36.52 -1.52
N LEU A 95 -22.38 -37.76 -1.06
CA LEU A 95 -23.49 -38.51 -0.49
C LEU A 95 -23.64 -38.21 1.00
N VAL A 96 -24.88 -37.96 1.40
CA VAL A 96 -25.26 -37.62 2.78
C VAL A 96 -26.52 -38.40 3.16
N VAL A 97 -26.54 -38.98 4.36
CA VAL A 97 -27.68 -39.73 4.90
C VAL A 97 -28.32 -38.94 6.03
N ARG A 98 -29.63 -38.70 5.95
CA ARG A 98 -30.42 -38.01 6.97
C ARG A 98 -31.82 -38.63 7.09
N GLU A 99 -32.31 -38.85 8.31
CA GLU A 99 -33.70 -39.24 8.59
C GLU A 99 -34.25 -40.37 7.70
N ASN A 100 -33.43 -41.39 7.41
CA ASN A 100 -33.72 -42.51 6.50
C ASN A 100 -33.89 -42.16 5.01
N GLY A 101 -33.47 -40.96 4.60
CA GLY A 101 -33.27 -40.53 3.23
C GLY A 101 -31.78 -40.50 2.85
N LEU A 102 -31.49 -40.80 1.58
CA LEU A 102 -30.18 -40.60 0.98
C LEU A 102 -30.26 -39.36 0.08
N TYR A 103 -29.29 -38.46 0.24
CA TYR A 103 -29.21 -37.20 -0.49
C TYR A 103 -27.86 -37.12 -1.20
N LEU A 104 -27.90 -36.74 -2.47
CA LEU A 104 -26.71 -36.48 -3.27
C LEU A 104 -26.61 -34.97 -3.50
N PHE A 105 -25.56 -34.38 -2.96
CA PHE A 105 -25.14 -33.01 -3.27
C PHE A 105 -24.21 -33.06 -4.49
N TYR A 106 -24.47 -32.21 -5.47
CA TYR A 106 -23.62 -32.08 -6.65
C TYR A 106 -23.55 -30.63 -7.11
N GLN A 107 -22.40 -30.25 -7.64
CA GLN A 107 -22.18 -28.94 -8.23
C GLN A 107 -22.21 -29.05 -9.74
N VAL A 108 -23.00 -28.22 -10.41
CA VAL A 108 -23.00 -28.15 -11.88
C VAL A 108 -22.21 -26.94 -12.31
N ARG A 109 -21.18 -27.18 -13.13
CA ARG A 109 -20.41 -26.12 -13.78
C ARG A 109 -20.69 -26.10 -15.27
N ARG A 110 -21.14 -24.94 -15.75
CA ARG A 110 -21.33 -24.66 -17.18
C ARG A 110 -20.23 -23.71 -17.64
N LYS A 111 -19.74 -23.89 -18.86
CA LYS A 111 -18.76 -22.94 -19.44
C LYS A 111 -19.43 -21.57 -19.63
N GLY A 112 -19.09 -20.62 -18.77
CA GLY A 112 -19.56 -19.24 -18.86
C GLY A 112 -20.81 -18.91 -18.02
N GLU A 113 -21.40 -19.88 -17.33
CA GLU A 113 -22.45 -19.62 -16.35
C GLU A 113 -21.93 -19.91 -14.93
N LYS A 114 -22.50 -19.16 -14.00
CA LYS A 114 -22.20 -19.25 -12.57
C LYS A 114 -22.56 -20.65 -12.04
N ALA A 115 -21.74 -21.20 -11.15
CA ALA A 115 -21.99 -22.54 -10.61
C ALA A 115 -23.11 -22.53 -9.55
N GLY A 116 -23.83 -23.65 -9.46
CA GLY A 116 -24.89 -23.87 -8.48
C GLY A 116 -24.68 -25.18 -7.73
N LEU A 117 -25.10 -25.21 -6.46
CA LEU A 117 -25.12 -26.42 -5.64
C LEU A 117 -26.55 -26.96 -5.60
N TYR A 118 -26.69 -28.22 -6.03
CA TYR A 118 -27.95 -28.91 -6.18
C TYR A 118 -28.01 -30.17 -5.32
N VAL A 119 -29.23 -30.60 -5.01
CA VAL A 119 -29.52 -31.79 -4.22
C VAL A 119 -30.54 -32.63 -4.94
N CYS A 120 -30.30 -33.93 -5.02
CA CYS A 120 -31.32 -34.90 -5.40
C CYS A 120 -31.40 -36.05 -4.39
N MET A 121 -32.57 -36.67 -4.30
CA MET A 121 -32.74 -37.92 -3.57
C MET A 121 -32.68 -39.12 -4.54
N PRO A 122 -31.61 -39.93 -4.55
CA PRO A 122 -31.44 -41.00 -5.55
C PRO A 122 -32.53 -42.07 -5.57
N TYR A 123 -33.23 -42.28 -4.45
CA TYR A 123 -34.25 -43.33 -4.29
C TYR A 123 -35.69 -42.81 -4.27
N ARG A 124 -35.92 -41.50 -4.39
CA ARG A 124 -37.26 -40.91 -4.57
C ARG A 124 -37.35 -40.26 -5.93
N GLU A 125 -38.33 -40.65 -6.73
CA GLU A 125 -38.56 -40.02 -8.03
C GLU A 125 -38.97 -38.55 -7.84
N ASN A 126 -38.41 -37.66 -8.68
CA ASN A 126 -38.79 -36.25 -8.77
C ASN A 126 -38.55 -35.36 -7.55
N VAL A 127 -37.67 -35.74 -6.61
CA VAL A 127 -37.25 -34.85 -5.51
C VAL A 127 -35.89 -34.21 -5.83
N TRP A 128 -35.95 -32.97 -6.27
CA TRP A 128 -34.81 -32.13 -6.62
C TRP A 128 -34.92 -30.83 -5.83
N GLY A 129 -33.79 -30.35 -5.30
CA GLY A 129 -33.70 -29.07 -4.64
C GLY A 129 -32.47 -28.31 -5.07
N THR A 130 -32.58 -26.99 -4.95
CA THR A 130 -31.50 -26.06 -5.25
C THR A 130 -31.08 -25.41 -3.94
N VAL A 131 -29.81 -25.58 -3.55
CA VAL A 131 -29.27 -24.93 -2.33
C VAL A 131 -28.96 -23.47 -2.62
N PHE A 132 -28.26 -23.22 -3.73
CA PHE A 132 -28.05 -21.89 -4.30
C PHE A 132 -27.60 -21.98 -5.76
N GLU A 133 -27.90 -20.93 -6.52
CA GLU A 133 -27.46 -20.74 -7.91
C GLU A 133 -26.70 -19.42 -8.03
N GLY A 134 -25.78 -19.36 -8.99
CA GLY A 134 -25.26 -18.07 -9.41
C GLY A 134 -23.92 -17.67 -8.79
N GLU A 135 -23.10 -18.63 -8.34
CA GLU A 135 -21.86 -18.34 -7.61
C GLU A 135 -20.61 -18.99 -8.21
N ASP A 136 -19.51 -18.23 -8.17
CA ASP A 136 -18.20 -18.70 -8.60
C ASP A 136 -17.46 -19.29 -7.39
N GLY A 137 -17.10 -20.57 -7.45
CA GLY A 137 -16.37 -21.23 -6.36
C GLY A 137 -16.41 -22.75 -6.48
N SER A 138 -15.51 -23.45 -5.78
CA SER A 138 -15.62 -24.90 -5.56
C SER A 138 -16.12 -25.10 -4.14
N TRP A 139 -17.39 -25.45 -4.03
CA TRP A 139 -18.06 -25.51 -2.75
C TRP A 139 -17.91 -26.90 -2.15
N GLN A 140 -17.47 -26.97 -0.90
CA GLN A 140 -17.50 -28.17 -0.07
C GLN A 140 -18.68 -28.06 0.88
N VAL A 141 -19.43 -29.16 1.00
CA VAL A 141 -20.59 -29.23 1.88
C VAL A 141 -20.18 -30.02 3.13
N GLU A 142 -20.47 -29.48 4.29
CA GLU A 142 -20.35 -30.19 5.56
C GLU A 142 -21.68 -30.16 6.30
N LEU A 143 -22.05 -31.30 6.87
CA LEU A 143 -23.28 -31.43 7.63
C LEU A 143 -22.98 -31.25 9.12
N LEU A 144 -23.61 -30.27 9.74
CA LEU A 144 -23.51 -29.98 11.16
C LEU A 144 -24.84 -30.38 11.82
N ALA A 145 -24.80 -31.40 12.67
CA ALA A 145 -25.94 -31.74 13.52
C ALA A 145 -25.80 -30.98 14.84
N ALA A 146 -26.66 -29.98 15.08
CA ALA A 146 -26.67 -29.21 16.32
C ALA A 146 -28.07 -29.27 16.96
N GLU A 147 -28.16 -29.85 18.16
CA GLU A 147 -29.33 -29.78 19.08
C GLU A 147 -30.72 -29.82 18.41
N GLY A 148 -30.96 -30.82 17.55
CA GLY A 148 -32.27 -31.05 16.92
C GLY A 148 -32.52 -30.25 15.63
N GLN A 149 -31.55 -29.48 15.16
CA GLN A 149 -31.54 -28.85 13.83
C GLN A 149 -30.36 -29.38 13.02
N THR A 150 -30.64 -29.79 11.78
CA THR A 150 -29.57 -30.14 10.84
C THR A 150 -29.20 -28.88 10.07
N GLN A 151 -27.94 -28.49 10.15
CA GLN A 151 -27.38 -27.35 9.46
C GLN A 151 -26.44 -27.82 8.36
N LEU A 152 -26.43 -27.09 7.27
CA LEU A 152 -25.59 -27.34 6.12
C LEU A 152 -24.60 -26.19 5.96
N LEU A 153 -23.33 -26.51 6.12
CA LEU A 153 -22.20 -25.60 5.99
C LEU A 153 -21.64 -25.70 4.58
N CYS A 154 -21.71 -24.61 3.83
CA CYS A 154 -21.08 -24.50 2.52
C CYS A 154 -19.80 -23.66 2.65
N LEU A 155 -18.66 -24.28 2.33
CA LEU A 155 -17.35 -23.65 2.35
C LEU A 155 -16.82 -23.51 0.93
N ASP A 156 -16.51 -22.29 0.50
CA ASP A 156 -15.79 -22.07 -0.74
C ASP A 156 -14.30 -22.34 -0.51
N ARG A 157 -13.79 -23.41 -1.13
CA ARG A 157 -12.39 -23.83 -1.01
C ARG A 157 -11.40 -22.79 -1.52
N ARG A 158 -11.81 -21.89 -2.42
CA ARG A 158 -10.92 -20.90 -3.03
C ARG A 158 -11.11 -19.50 -2.47
N GLY A 159 -12.36 -19.08 -2.24
CA GLY A 159 -12.68 -17.74 -1.75
C GLY A 159 -12.80 -17.63 -0.24
N GLY A 160 -12.77 -18.74 0.52
CA GLY A 160 -12.88 -18.72 1.98
C GLY A 160 -14.24 -18.23 2.48
N ARG A 161 -15.26 -18.19 1.62
CA ARG A 161 -16.62 -17.79 1.97
C ARG A 161 -17.30 -18.94 2.70
N LEU A 162 -17.98 -18.62 3.79
CA LEU A 162 -18.69 -19.56 4.63
C LEU A 162 -20.18 -19.22 4.60
N ARG A 163 -21.02 -20.23 4.40
CA ARG A 163 -22.47 -20.07 4.44
C ARG A 163 -23.12 -21.17 5.25
N LEU A 164 -24.09 -20.79 6.06
CA LEU A 164 -24.91 -21.71 6.83
C LEU A 164 -26.33 -21.71 6.28
N TYR A 165 -26.84 -22.90 6.02
CA TYR A 165 -28.21 -23.15 5.63
C TYR A 165 -28.87 -24.01 6.71
N ASP A 166 -30.03 -23.58 7.20
CA ASP A 166 -30.86 -24.42 8.05
C ASP A 166 -31.60 -25.41 7.13
N TRP A 167 -31.38 -26.71 7.33
CA TRP A 167 -32.00 -27.75 6.53
C TRP A 167 -33.29 -28.21 7.21
N GLN A 168 -34.44 -27.79 6.67
CA GLN A 168 -35.75 -28.06 7.26
C GLN A 168 -36.21 -29.50 6.98
N GLN A 169 -36.83 -29.72 5.82
CA GLN A 169 -37.36 -31.01 5.37
C GLN A 169 -37.04 -31.23 3.88
N ASP A 170 -36.88 -32.50 3.51
CA ASP A 170 -36.57 -32.94 2.15
C ASP A 170 -35.40 -32.16 1.51
N ALA A 171 -35.65 -31.37 0.46
CA ALA A 171 -34.64 -30.61 -0.27
C ALA A 171 -34.80 -29.08 -0.10
N GLU A 172 -35.45 -28.64 0.99
CA GLU A 172 -35.64 -27.22 1.31
C GLU A 172 -34.53 -26.70 2.24
N PHE A 173 -33.81 -25.68 1.76
CA PHE A 173 -32.69 -25.04 2.45
C PHE A 173 -32.99 -23.56 2.65
N VAL A 174 -33.02 -23.12 3.91
CA VAL A 174 -33.16 -21.70 4.23
C VAL A 174 -31.79 -21.15 4.57
N GLN A 175 -31.27 -20.25 3.73
CA GLN A 175 -30.01 -19.58 4.04
C GLN A 175 -30.19 -18.78 5.33
N ARG A 176 -29.43 -19.15 6.35
CA ARG A 176 -29.34 -18.36 7.57
C ARG A 176 -28.46 -17.17 7.23
N ARG A 177 -29.09 -16.04 6.89
CA ARG A 177 -28.36 -14.77 6.81
C ARG A 177 -27.71 -14.56 8.16
N PHE A 178 -26.38 -14.52 8.20
CA PHE A 178 -25.71 -13.95 9.36
C PHE A 178 -26.23 -12.52 9.48
N MET A 179 -27.14 -12.29 10.43
CA MET A 179 -27.55 -10.94 10.84
C MET A 179 -26.33 -10.10 11.24
N GLU A 180 -25.22 -10.76 11.54
CA GLU A 180 -23.91 -10.22 11.86
C GLU A 180 -23.16 -9.67 10.65
N GLU A 181 -23.29 -10.20 9.41
CA GLU A 181 -22.53 -9.67 8.27
C GLU A 181 -22.97 -8.26 7.88
N ALA A 182 -24.28 -7.99 7.80
CA ALA A 182 -24.77 -6.65 7.50
C ALA A 182 -24.53 -5.66 8.66
N ALA A 183 -24.50 -6.15 9.91
CA ALA A 183 -24.18 -5.32 11.07
C ALA A 183 -22.66 -5.04 11.16
N HIS A 184 -21.82 -6.02 10.84
CA HIS A 184 -20.37 -5.89 10.78
C HIS A 184 -19.91 -5.07 9.58
N GLU A 185 -20.54 -5.20 8.41
CA GLU A 185 -20.29 -4.33 7.27
C GLU A 185 -20.61 -2.88 7.63
N LYS A 186 -21.75 -2.61 8.29
CA LYS A 186 -22.08 -1.28 8.79
C LYS A 186 -21.09 -0.78 9.84
N GLN A 187 -20.64 -1.63 10.76
CA GLN A 187 -19.63 -1.27 11.75
C GLN A 187 -18.27 -0.97 11.09
N VAL A 188 -17.86 -1.76 10.11
CA VAL A 188 -16.63 -1.58 9.35
C VAL A 188 -16.69 -0.31 8.52
N GLU A 189 -17.83 -0.02 7.88
CA GLU A 189 -18.05 1.23 7.16
C GLU A 189 -18.04 2.44 8.10
N ALA A 190 -18.67 2.35 9.27
CA ALA A 190 -18.62 3.39 10.29
C ALA A 190 -17.20 3.64 10.81
N LEU A 191 -16.43 2.58 11.07
CA LEU A 191 -15.03 2.67 11.49
C LEU A 191 -14.13 3.23 10.39
N LYS A 192 -14.39 2.88 9.12
CA LYS A 192 -13.69 3.48 7.98
C LYS A 192 -14.01 4.97 7.86
N ALA A 193 -15.26 5.38 8.06
CA ALA A 193 -15.66 6.79 8.04
C ALA A 193 -14.98 7.59 9.17
N SER A 194 -15.01 7.08 10.41
CA SER A 194 -14.34 7.74 11.54
C SER A 194 -12.83 7.85 11.34
N TRP A 195 -12.20 6.81 10.77
CA TRP A 195 -10.79 6.84 10.45
C TRP A 195 -10.44 7.86 9.36
N GLN A 196 -11.29 8.01 8.33
CA GLN A 196 -11.10 9.03 7.29
C GLN A 196 -11.24 10.45 7.85
N GLU A 197 -12.19 10.67 8.76
CA GLU A 197 -12.36 11.95 9.45
C GLU A 197 -11.14 12.29 10.31
N GLU A 198 -10.66 11.34 11.13
CA GLU A 198 -9.47 11.52 11.95
C GLU A 198 -8.22 11.78 11.09
N LYS A 199 -8.09 11.06 9.97
CA LYS A 199 -7.00 11.27 9.01
C LYS A 199 -7.05 12.66 8.39
N ALA A 200 -8.23 13.13 7.99
CA ALA A 200 -8.41 14.47 7.43
C ALA A 200 -8.05 15.57 8.44
N LEU A 201 -8.41 15.39 9.72
CA LEU A 201 -8.03 16.31 10.81
C LEU A 201 -6.51 16.33 11.05
N LEU A 202 -5.86 15.17 10.97
CA LEU A 202 -4.40 15.09 11.10
C LEU A 202 -3.68 15.73 9.90
N GLU A 203 -4.21 15.56 8.69
CA GLU A 203 -3.68 16.20 7.48
C GLU A 203 -3.84 17.73 7.55
N SER A 204 -5.00 18.24 7.96
CA SER A 204 -5.20 19.69 8.14
C SER A 204 -4.30 20.27 9.24
N GLY A 205 -4.17 19.58 10.38
CA GLY A 205 -3.27 20.02 11.45
C GLY A 205 -1.79 20.03 11.03
N LYS A 206 -1.38 19.11 10.16
CA LYS A 206 -0.03 19.10 9.57
C LYS A 206 0.17 20.30 8.63
N GLU A 207 -0.83 20.64 7.81
CA GLU A 207 -0.77 21.80 6.91
C GLU A 207 -0.70 23.11 7.69
N GLU A 208 -1.46 23.25 8.78
CA GLU A 208 -1.40 24.40 9.68
C GLU A 208 -0.01 24.55 10.30
N LEU A 209 0.56 23.47 10.85
CA LEU A 209 1.92 23.48 11.40
C LEU A 209 2.98 23.82 10.35
N GLN A 210 2.81 23.35 9.11
CA GLN A 210 3.70 23.70 8.01
C GLN A 210 3.59 25.18 7.63
N ALA A 211 2.38 25.73 7.59
CA ALA A 211 2.14 27.14 7.33
C ALA A 211 2.75 28.02 8.43
N GLU A 212 2.57 27.67 9.69
CA GLU A 212 3.20 28.36 10.83
C GLU A 212 4.73 28.32 10.76
N ALA A 213 5.31 27.16 10.43
CA ALA A 213 6.75 27.02 10.27
C ALA A 213 7.29 27.89 9.12
N MET A 214 6.58 27.94 7.99
CA MET A 214 6.93 28.81 6.87
C MET A 214 6.80 30.30 7.22
N ALA A 215 5.77 30.69 7.96
CA ALA A 215 5.61 32.07 8.45
C ALA A 215 6.78 32.48 9.36
N LYS A 216 7.14 31.65 10.35
CA LYS A 216 8.29 31.90 11.24
C LYS A 216 9.62 31.96 10.49
N LEU A 217 9.81 31.12 9.47
CA LEU A 217 10.98 31.20 8.60
C LEU A 217 11.02 32.51 7.81
N GLY A 218 9.87 32.98 7.32
CA GLY A 218 9.75 34.27 6.64
C GLY A 218 10.09 35.45 7.56
N GLU A 219 9.54 35.48 8.78
CA GLU A 219 9.86 36.49 9.79
C GLU A 219 11.36 36.51 10.13
N PHE A 220 11.96 35.34 10.32
CA PHE A 220 13.40 35.24 10.60
C PHE A 220 14.26 35.72 9.43
N GLN A 221 13.85 35.46 8.19
CA GLN A 221 14.53 35.96 7.00
C GLN A 221 14.44 37.49 6.92
N GLN A 222 13.26 38.07 7.17
CA GLN A 222 13.07 39.52 7.20
C GLN A 222 13.91 40.16 8.30
N GLU A 223 13.90 39.64 9.53
CA GLU A 223 14.70 40.16 10.63
C GLU A 223 16.21 40.10 10.31
N LYS A 224 16.67 39.03 9.66
CA LYS A 224 18.05 38.90 9.21
C LYS A 224 18.39 39.95 8.14
N GLU A 225 17.52 40.17 7.15
CA GLU A 225 17.73 41.18 6.12
C GLU A 225 17.75 42.60 6.70
N GLU A 226 16.83 42.91 7.61
CA GLU A 226 16.80 44.19 8.33
C GLU A 226 18.08 44.41 9.13
N ARG A 227 18.55 43.41 9.88
CA ARG A 227 19.83 43.49 10.61
C ARG A 227 21.01 43.69 9.67
N MET A 228 21.04 43.00 8.53
CA MET A 228 22.08 43.16 7.52
C MET A 228 22.10 44.57 6.93
N ILE A 229 20.93 45.12 6.62
CA ILE A 229 20.79 46.50 6.12
C ILE A 229 21.23 47.49 7.18
N GLN A 230 20.83 47.30 8.44
CA GLN A 230 21.21 48.16 9.55
C GLN A 230 22.73 48.15 9.76
N CYS A 231 23.36 46.97 9.80
CA CYS A 231 24.81 46.87 9.88
C CYS A 231 25.51 47.56 8.70
N ARG A 232 25.03 47.37 7.47
CA ARG A 232 25.60 48.05 6.29
C ARG A 232 25.53 49.57 6.42
N LYS A 233 24.38 50.12 6.81
CA LYS A 233 24.20 51.57 7.04
C LYS A 233 25.14 52.08 8.13
N GLU A 234 25.28 51.33 9.22
CA GLU A 234 26.21 51.69 10.30
C GLU A 234 27.66 51.70 9.84
N TYR A 235 28.08 50.69 9.08
CA TYR A 235 29.42 50.64 8.47
C TYR A 235 29.64 51.79 7.49
N GLU A 236 28.70 52.04 6.58
CA GLU A 236 28.77 53.16 5.62
C GLU A 236 28.89 54.50 6.35
N SER A 237 28.04 54.76 7.36
CA SER A 237 28.10 55.98 8.16
C SER A 237 29.43 56.15 8.92
N ARG A 238 30.06 55.05 9.32
CA ARG A 238 31.35 55.06 10.03
C ARG A 238 32.48 55.35 9.04
N VAL A 239 32.43 54.77 7.85
CA VAL A 239 33.39 55.04 6.77
C VAL A 239 33.29 56.49 6.33
N GLU A 240 32.09 57.02 6.13
CA GLU A 240 31.88 58.43 5.77
C GLU A 240 32.42 59.38 6.85
N ARG A 241 32.13 59.12 8.13
CA ARG A 241 32.70 59.90 9.24
C ARG A 241 34.22 59.90 9.20
N LEU A 242 34.84 58.72 9.15
CA LEU A 242 36.30 58.61 9.07
C LEU A 242 36.85 59.34 7.85
N ARG A 243 36.20 59.23 6.70
CA ARG A 243 36.60 59.92 5.47
C ARG A 243 36.56 61.44 5.65
N THR A 244 35.47 61.98 6.20
CA THR A 244 35.35 63.43 6.48
C THR A 244 36.40 63.91 7.50
N GLU A 245 36.69 63.10 8.53
CA GLU A 245 37.76 63.41 9.49
C GLU A 245 39.15 63.41 8.84
N TYR A 246 39.44 62.43 7.99
CA TYR A 246 40.71 62.36 7.26
C TYR A 246 40.86 63.50 6.25
N GLU A 247 39.80 63.81 5.48
CA GLU A 247 39.78 64.92 4.53
C GLU A 247 39.95 66.27 5.26
N GLY A 248 39.31 66.46 6.41
CA GLY A 248 39.48 67.65 7.25
C GLY A 248 40.91 67.78 7.82
N LYS A 249 41.50 66.69 8.31
CA LYS A 249 42.91 66.68 8.77
C LYS A 249 43.86 66.98 7.62
N LEU A 250 43.61 66.43 6.43
CA LEU A 250 44.41 66.71 5.24
C LEU A 250 44.30 68.17 4.80
N SER A 251 43.10 68.78 4.85
CA SER A 251 42.94 70.19 4.51
C SER A 251 43.68 71.09 5.49
N GLN A 252 43.55 70.83 6.80
CA GLN A 252 44.27 71.58 7.84
C GLN A 252 45.79 71.48 7.67
N CYS A 253 46.31 70.28 7.38
CA CYS A 253 47.73 70.10 7.08
C CYS A 253 48.14 70.89 5.83
N ARG A 254 47.37 70.82 4.74
CA ARG A 254 47.65 71.56 3.49
C ARG A 254 47.66 73.06 3.72
N GLU A 255 46.61 73.61 4.34
CA GLU A 255 46.51 75.03 4.68
C GLU A 255 47.65 75.48 5.59
N GLY A 256 48.04 74.65 6.57
CA GLY A 256 49.20 74.90 7.43
C GLY A 256 50.50 74.98 6.65
N TYR A 257 50.75 74.04 5.73
CA TYR A 257 51.93 74.07 4.85
C TYR A 257 51.91 75.24 3.87
N GLU A 258 50.76 75.56 3.28
CA GLU A 258 50.60 76.72 2.39
C GLU A 258 50.86 78.03 3.13
N ALA A 259 50.33 78.20 4.34
CA ALA A 259 50.58 79.38 5.16
C ALA A 259 52.07 79.52 5.54
N GLN A 260 52.76 78.40 5.84
CA GLN A 260 54.21 78.41 6.08
C GLN A 260 54.99 78.79 4.81
N LEU A 261 54.60 78.24 3.66
CA LEU A 261 55.20 78.53 2.37
C LEU A 261 55.03 80.01 2.00
N GLU A 262 53.84 80.58 2.21
CA GLU A 262 53.59 82.00 1.97
C GLU A 262 54.38 82.91 2.91
N ARG A 263 54.48 82.56 4.20
CA ARG A 263 55.36 83.29 5.14
C ARG A 263 56.82 83.25 4.69
N ALA A 264 57.31 82.09 4.25
CA ALA A 264 58.68 81.95 3.75
C ALA A 264 58.90 82.77 2.47
N LYS A 265 57.93 82.79 1.55
CA LYS A 265 57.98 83.66 0.35
C LYS A 265 58.02 85.14 0.72
N GLN A 266 57.21 85.57 1.70
CA GLN A 266 57.21 86.96 2.18
C GLN A 266 58.57 87.34 2.78
N GLN A 267 59.12 86.50 3.66
CA GLN A 267 60.46 86.71 4.23
C GLN A 267 61.55 86.76 3.14
N TYR A 268 61.49 85.86 2.16
CA TYR A 268 62.40 85.89 1.03
C TYR A 268 62.28 87.18 0.21
N ASN A 269 61.07 87.67 -0.04
CA ASN A 269 60.83 88.93 -0.74
C ASN A 269 61.36 90.14 0.03
N GLU A 270 61.19 90.19 1.36
CA GLU A 270 61.74 91.24 2.21
C GLU A 270 63.28 91.22 2.20
N LEU A 271 63.88 90.03 2.31
CA LEU A 271 65.33 89.84 2.16
C LEU A 271 65.81 90.27 0.78
N ALA A 272 65.08 89.95 -0.28
CA ALA A 272 65.42 90.38 -1.63
C ALA A 272 65.35 91.91 -1.77
N GLN A 273 64.32 92.56 -1.21
CA GLN A 273 64.20 94.01 -1.21
C GLN A 273 65.32 94.70 -0.41
N THR A 274 65.67 94.16 0.76
CA THR A 274 66.79 94.68 1.56
C THR A 274 68.13 94.47 0.84
N ALA A 275 68.35 93.33 0.19
CA ALA A 275 69.52 93.08 -0.65
C ALA A 275 69.61 94.08 -1.82
N VAL A 276 68.50 94.38 -2.50
CA VAL A 276 68.46 95.41 -3.56
C VAL A 276 68.80 96.79 -3.00
N LYS A 277 68.24 97.17 -1.84
CA LYS A 277 68.58 98.43 -1.17
C LYS A 277 70.06 98.49 -0.78
N LEU A 278 70.61 97.41 -0.24
CA LEU A 278 72.03 97.29 0.09
C LEU A 278 72.90 97.34 -1.17
N GLN A 279 72.50 96.74 -2.29
CA GLN A 279 73.19 96.89 -3.56
C GLN A 279 73.16 98.32 -4.07
N GLN A 280 72.03 99.03 -3.97
CA GLN A 280 71.93 100.45 -4.33
C GLN A 280 72.78 101.33 -3.43
N ILE A 281 72.80 101.08 -2.12
CA ILE A 281 73.69 101.75 -1.17
C ILE A 281 75.14 101.42 -1.51
N GLY A 282 75.48 100.16 -1.74
CA GLY A 282 76.82 99.73 -2.17
C GLY A 282 77.26 100.40 -3.47
N ARG A 283 76.37 100.57 -4.45
CA ARG A 283 76.63 101.38 -5.66
C ARG A 283 76.87 102.85 -5.30
N LYS A 284 76.02 103.48 -4.47
CA LYS A 284 76.24 104.87 -4.02
C LYS A 284 77.54 105.06 -3.25
N TRP A 285 77.93 104.12 -2.39
CA TRP A 285 79.21 104.14 -1.68
C TRP A 285 80.37 103.93 -2.63
N ARG A 286 80.24 103.02 -3.61
CA ARG A 286 81.21 102.86 -4.70
C ARG A 286 81.36 104.15 -5.50
N ASP A 287 80.29 104.79 -5.91
CA ASP A 287 80.33 106.05 -6.66
C ASP A 287 80.89 107.22 -5.81
N LYS A 288 80.65 107.22 -4.49
CA LYS A 288 81.11 108.28 -3.57
C LYS A 288 82.58 108.14 -3.16
N TYR A 289 83.08 106.93 -2.94
CA TYR A 289 84.44 106.67 -2.47
C TYR A 289 85.39 106.19 -3.57
N PHE A 290 84.88 105.60 -4.65
CA PHE A 290 85.64 105.09 -5.78
C PHE A 290 85.24 105.74 -7.13
N GLY A 291 84.17 106.54 -7.18
CA GLY A 291 83.69 107.21 -8.41
C GLY A 291 84.23 108.62 -8.62
N ARG A 292 85.32 109.01 -7.94
CA ARG A 292 86.07 110.24 -8.20
C ARG A 292 87.56 109.96 -8.33
N SER A 293 87.88 109.19 -9.35
CA SER A 293 89.18 109.07 -10.04
C SER A 293 88.77 108.43 -11.37
N GLU A 294 88.51 109.16 -12.44
CA GLU A 294 89.54 109.83 -13.22
C GLU A 294 88.92 110.94 -14.09
N GLU A 295 89.28 112.18 -13.76
CA GLU A 295 89.59 113.25 -14.71
C GLU A 295 90.73 114.00 -14.00
N LYS A 296 91.98 114.08 -14.44
CA LYS A 296 92.67 113.84 -15.71
C LYS A 296 94.16 113.67 -15.38
N GLU A 297 94.90 112.85 -16.12
CA GLU A 297 96.27 113.22 -16.54
C GLU A 297 96.68 112.50 -17.85
N ASN A 298 96.86 113.34 -18.86
CA ASN A 298 97.43 113.18 -20.20
C ASN A 298 98.43 112.02 -20.43
N VAL A 299 98.20 111.20 -21.47
CA VAL A 299 98.98 111.12 -22.74
C VAL A 299 98.02 110.70 -23.86
#